data_AF-T1ADN4-F1
#
_entry.id   AF-T1ADN4-F1
#
_cell.length_a   1.000
_cell.length_b   1.000
_cell.length_c   1.000
_cell.angle_alpha   90.00
_cell.angle_beta   90.00
_cell.angle_gamma   90.00
#
_symmetry.space_group_name_H-M   'P 1'
#
loop_
_entity.id
_entity.type
_entity.pdbx_description
1 polymer ?
#
loop_
_entity_poly.entity_id
_entity_poly.type
_entity_poly.pdbx_seq_one_letter_code
_entity_poly.pdbx_strand_id
1 'polypeptide(L)'
;RLKECPECAPPLGETADSWSRPVTNLPDPSHEIFDLVVWRYKCSNHGGRVQVGIPEARRGDFGPRFQASVAELRLLGMPFEIIAELLRMRDDLEGSVASPIAMEVGVAESLDGTYRSLGEQLRDAKRTPWTQGDERGMRVLGKTEWRWEGTPPALTVYPIQTGWSGDVAATMWVGYRGTPTHDGLASYNSVTEGEQPMDVVQGNRWLQQVPARVTGSVRGGC
;
A
#
# COMPACT_ATOMS: atom_id res chain seq x y z
N ARG A 1 13.54 -0.63 -47.93
CA ARG A 1 14.61 0.28 -48.39
C ARG A 1 13.97 1.35 -49.26
N LEU A 2 14.41 2.60 -49.15
CA LEU A 2 13.93 3.67 -50.02
C LEU A 2 14.33 3.37 -51.47
N LYS A 3 13.45 3.68 -52.42
CA LYS A 3 13.70 3.50 -53.86
C LYS A 3 14.08 4.82 -54.55
N GLU A 4 13.66 5.94 -54.00
CA GLU A 4 13.87 7.29 -54.52
C GLU A 4 14.29 8.21 -53.37
N CYS A 5 15.03 9.28 -53.68
CA CYS A 5 15.40 10.28 -52.71
C CYS A 5 14.15 11.08 -52.30
N PRO A 6 13.75 11.12 -51.01
CA PRO A 6 12.55 11.81 -50.57
C PRO A 6 12.60 13.34 -50.76
N GLU A 7 13.78 13.91 -51.03
CA GLU A 7 13.97 15.36 -51.20
C GLU A 7 13.93 15.82 -52.67
N CYS A 8 14.46 15.02 -53.59
CA CYS A 8 14.58 15.42 -55.01
C CYS A 8 13.97 14.42 -56.00
N ALA A 9 13.46 13.28 -55.51
CA ALA A 9 12.86 12.18 -56.26
C ALA A 9 13.70 11.37 -57.29
N PRO A 10 15.03 11.54 -57.49
CA PRO A 10 15.78 10.62 -58.34
C PRO A 10 15.85 9.23 -57.69
N PRO A 11 16.02 8.17 -58.52
CA PRO A 11 16.24 6.82 -58.03
C PRO A 11 17.49 6.72 -57.14
N LEU A 12 17.39 5.97 -56.04
CA LEU A 12 18.52 5.67 -55.17
C LEU A 12 19.32 4.47 -55.69
N GLY A 13 20.65 4.58 -55.64
CA GLY A 13 21.59 3.51 -55.98
C GLY A 13 21.83 2.53 -54.81
N GLU A 14 23.07 2.03 -54.71
CA GLU A 14 23.46 1.15 -53.61
C GLU A 14 23.41 1.87 -52.25
N THR A 15 23.11 1.12 -51.18
CA THR A 15 23.13 1.62 -49.81
C THR A 15 24.52 2.12 -49.44
N ALA A 16 24.64 3.39 -49.07
CA ALA A 16 25.91 4.01 -48.69
C ALA A 16 26.41 3.55 -47.31
N ASP A 17 25.52 3.44 -46.32
CA ASP A 17 25.83 2.99 -44.96
C ASP A 17 24.60 2.34 -44.29
N SER A 18 24.78 1.89 -43.04
CA SER A 18 23.69 1.48 -42.16
C SER A 18 24.04 1.70 -40.70
N TRP A 19 23.04 1.95 -39.86
CA TRP A 19 23.20 2.03 -38.41
C TRP A 19 22.02 1.33 -37.72
N SER A 20 22.21 0.92 -36.47
CA SER A 20 21.17 0.29 -35.67
C SER A 20 21.06 0.99 -34.31
N ARG A 21 19.83 1.12 -33.81
CA ARG A 21 19.54 1.49 -32.43
C ARG A 21 18.35 0.69 -31.92
N PRO A 22 18.31 0.34 -30.62
CA PRO A 22 17.08 -0.14 -30.02
C PRO A 22 16.04 0.99 -30.00
N VAL A 23 14.79 0.63 -30.26
CA VAL A 23 13.62 1.48 -30.03
C VAL A 23 12.71 0.70 -29.11
N THR A 24 12.52 1.19 -27.89
CA THR A 24 11.55 0.64 -26.94
C THR A 24 10.19 1.24 -27.26
N ASN A 25 9.18 0.40 -27.45
CA ASN A 25 7.80 0.83 -27.65
C ASN A 25 6.88 0.09 -26.67
N LEU A 26 5.71 0.65 -26.40
CA LEU A 26 4.66 -0.09 -25.71
C LEU A 26 4.02 -1.08 -26.68
N PRO A 27 3.60 -2.28 -26.21
CA PRO A 27 2.76 -3.14 -27.01
C PRO A 27 1.42 -2.45 -27.28
N ASP A 28 0.74 -2.85 -28.35
CA ASP A 28 -0.64 -2.45 -28.55
C ASP A 28 -1.48 -2.89 -27.33
N PRO A 29 -2.37 -2.04 -26.81
CA PRO A 29 -3.22 -2.40 -25.67
C PRO A 29 -4.02 -3.66 -26.00
N SER A 30 -3.86 -4.72 -25.19
CA SER A 30 -4.59 -5.97 -25.35
C SER A 30 -4.90 -6.60 -23.99
N HIS A 31 -6.08 -7.21 -23.90
CA HIS A 31 -6.57 -7.87 -22.68
C HIS A 31 -6.74 -9.37 -22.92
N GLU A 32 -6.33 -10.16 -21.93
CA GLU A 32 -6.67 -11.58 -21.85
C GLU A 32 -8.02 -11.73 -21.14
N ILE A 33 -9.06 -12.07 -21.89
CA ILE A 33 -10.43 -12.25 -21.37
C ILE A 33 -10.76 -13.75 -21.39
N PHE A 34 -11.23 -14.28 -20.26
CA PHE A 34 -11.56 -15.70 -20.11
C PHE A 34 -12.71 -15.89 -19.12
N ASP A 35 -13.48 -16.96 -19.31
CA ASP A 35 -14.57 -17.35 -18.41
C ASP A 35 -14.10 -18.31 -17.33
N LEU A 36 -14.53 -18.07 -16.09
CA LEU A 36 -14.29 -18.95 -14.96
C LEU A 36 -15.54 -19.76 -14.62
N VAL A 37 -15.45 -21.09 -14.75
CA VAL A 37 -16.52 -22.00 -14.31
C VAL A 37 -16.27 -22.41 -12.85
N VAL A 38 -17.09 -21.86 -11.95
CA VAL A 38 -16.96 -22.10 -10.50
C VAL A 38 -18.04 -23.07 -10.03
N TRP A 39 -17.62 -24.28 -9.69
CA TRP A 39 -18.50 -25.29 -9.14
C TRP A 39 -18.86 -24.98 -7.68
N ARG A 40 -20.15 -25.02 -7.39
CA ARG A 40 -20.71 -24.79 -6.05
C ARG A 40 -21.35 -26.06 -5.53
N TYR A 41 -21.05 -26.39 -4.28
CA TYR A 41 -21.50 -27.61 -3.62
C TYR A 41 -22.43 -27.26 -2.46
N LYS A 42 -23.35 -28.17 -2.12
CA LYS A 42 -24.18 -28.04 -0.91
C LYS A 42 -23.52 -28.84 0.21
N CYS A 43 -23.14 -28.17 1.29
CA CYS A 43 -22.55 -28.84 2.45
C CYS A 43 -23.62 -29.64 3.19
N SER A 44 -23.36 -30.92 3.46
CA SER A 44 -24.28 -31.81 4.17
C SER A 44 -24.45 -31.46 5.64
N ASN A 45 -23.45 -30.82 6.27
CA ASN A 45 -23.47 -30.51 7.70
C ASN A 45 -24.27 -29.25 8.02
N HIS A 46 -23.98 -28.13 7.36
CA HIS A 46 -24.63 -26.84 7.64
C HIS A 46 -25.66 -26.42 6.56
N GLY A 47 -25.86 -27.22 5.50
CA GLY A 47 -26.85 -26.97 4.44
C GLY A 47 -26.54 -25.82 3.47
N GLY A 48 -25.67 -24.88 3.87
CA GLY A 48 -25.14 -23.80 3.03
C GLY A 48 -24.38 -24.25 1.78
N ARG A 49 -24.29 -23.34 0.79
CA ARG A 49 -23.48 -23.52 -0.42
C ARG A 49 -22.02 -23.18 -0.13
N VAL A 50 -21.11 -24.00 -0.61
CA VAL A 50 -19.66 -23.81 -0.51
C VAL A 50 -19.04 -23.85 -1.89
N GLN A 51 -17.95 -23.12 -2.06
CA GLN A 51 -17.13 -23.13 -3.27
C GLN A 51 -15.68 -22.91 -2.89
N VAL A 52 -14.77 -23.24 -3.80
CA VAL A 52 -13.38 -22.82 -3.67
C VAL A 52 -13.30 -21.29 -3.82
N GLY A 53 -12.34 -20.67 -3.11
CA GLY A 53 -11.99 -19.28 -3.40
C GLY A 53 -11.51 -19.15 -4.85
N ILE A 54 -11.69 -17.98 -5.45
CA ILE A 54 -11.31 -17.71 -6.84
C ILE A 54 -10.18 -16.68 -6.82
N PRO A 55 -8.90 -17.09 -6.72
CA PRO A 55 -7.77 -16.17 -6.70
C PRO A 55 -7.75 -15.22 -7.91
N GLU A 56 -8.25 -15.69 -9.05
CA GLU A 56 -8.29 -14.98 -10.32
C GLU A 56 -9.37 -13.90 -10.37
N ALA A 57 -10.33 -13.88 -9.44
CA ALA A 57 -11.45 -12.94 -9.41
C ALA A 57 -11.95 -12.71 -7.98
N ARG A 58 -11.12 -12.09 -7.12
CA ARG A 58 -11.48 -11.81 -5.72
C ARG A 58 -12.65 -10.83 -5.59
N ARG A 59 -12.63 -9.74 -6.38
CA ARG A 59 -13.70 -8.73 -6.46
C ARG A 59 -13.86 -8.21 -7.88
N GLY A 60 -15.09 -8.26 -8.38
CA GLY A 60 -15.45 -7.79 -9.72
C GLY A 60 -14.93 -8.71 -10.84
N ASP A 61 -14.97 -8.18 -12.06
CA ASP A 61 -14.74 -8.95 -13.29
C ASP A 61 -13.29 -8.87 -13.80
N PHE A 62 -12.39 -8.28 -13.02
CA PHE A 62 -11.00 -8.01 -13.43
C PHE A 62 -10.03 -9.01 -12.82
N GLY A 63 -9.13 -9.55 -13.66
CA GLY A 63 -8.09 -10.49 -13.24
C GLY A 63 -7.01 -9.87 -12.33
N PRO A 64 -6.21 -10.69 -11.63
CA PRO A 64 -5.30 -10.24 -10.57
C PRO A 64 -4.18 -9.32 -11.07
N ARG A 65 -3.68 -9.52 -12.30
CA ARG A 65 -2.67 -8.64 -12.91
C ARG A 65 -3.23 -7.24 -13.15
N PHE A 66 -4.49 -7.17 -13.58
CA PHE A 66 -5.16 -5.91 -13.82
C PHE A 66 -5.42 -5.17 -12.51
N GLN A 67 -5.93 -5.88 -11.50
CA GLN A 67 -6.11 -5.34 -10.15
C GLN A 67 -4.79 -4.83 -9.53
N ALA A 68 -3.71 -5.61 -9.66
CA ALA A 68 -2.38 -5.22 -9.18
C ALA A 68 -1.88 -3.93 -9.85
N SER A 69 -2.12 -3.75 -11.16
CA SER A 69 -1.74 -2.53 -11.86
C SER A 69 -2.49 -1.30 -11.31
N VAL A 70 -3.77 -1.44 -10.96
CA VAL A 70 -4.54 -0.36 -10.31
C VAL A 70 -3.96 -0.03 -8.92
N ALA A 71 -3.64 -1.05 -8.12
CA ALA A 71 -3.01 -0.84 -6.82
C ALA A 71 -1.64 -0.17 -6.93
N GLU A 72 -0.83 -0.49 -7.95
CA GLU A 72 0.44 0.19 -8.21
C GLU A 72 0.23 1.68 -8.51
N LEU A 73 -0.74 2.03 -9.36
CA LEU A 73 -1.07 3.43 -9.63
C LEU A 73 -1.52 4.17 -8.36
N ARG A 74 -2.28 3.50 -7.49
CA ARG A 74 -2.71 4.02 -6.19
C ARG A 74 -1.54 4.25 -5.23
N LEU A 75 -0.57 3.34 -5.19
CA LEU A 75 0.66 3.48 -4.41
C LEU A 75 1.51 4.67 -4.90
N LEU A 76 1.47 4.97 -6.19
CA LEU A 76 2.10 6.16 -6.79
C LEU A 76 1.31 7.46 -6.53
N GLY A 77 0.19 7.39 -5.79
CA GLY A 77 -0.58 8.55 -5.35
C GLY A 77 -1.65 9.02 -6.32
N MET A 78 -1.97 8.26 -7.38
CA MET A 78 -3.00 8.67 -8.33
C MET A 78 -4.41 8.57 -7.70
N PRO A 79 -5.26 9.61 -7.83
CA PRO A 79 -6.67 9.54 -7.44
C PRO A 79 -7.45 8.51 -8.26
N PHE A 80 -8.49 7.92 -7.70
CA PHE A 80 -9.30 6.91 -8.39
C PHE A 80 -9.97 7.44 -9.65
N GLU A 81 -10.34 8.72 -9.66
CA GLU A 81 -10.95 9.40 -10.82
C GLU A 81 -9.97 9.46 -11.99
N ILE A 82 -8.70 9.72 -11.71
CA ILE A 82 -7.63 9.76 -12.73
C ILE A 82 -7.31 8.35 -13.21
N ILE A 83 -7.31 7.37 -12.30
CA ILE A 83 -7.11 5.96 -12.70
C ILE A 83 -8.26 5.51 -13.59
N ALA A 84 -9.52 5.78 -13.22
CA ALA A 84 -10.67 5.42 -14.05
C ALA A 84 -10.58 6.03 -15.46
N GLU A 85 -10.19 7.30 -15.55
CA GLU A 85 -9.99 7.95 -16.85
C GLU A 85 -8.82 7.34 -17.64
N LEU A 86 -7.71 6.98 -16.98
CA LEU A 86 -6.60 6.29 -17.62
C LEU A 86 -7.03 4.93 -18.19
N LEU A 87 -7.78 4.14 -17.42
CA LEU A 87 -8.30 2.84 -17.89
C LEU A 87 -9.25 3.05 -19.07
N ARG A 88 -10.09 4.08 -19.06
CA ARG A 88 -10.95 4.42 -20.19
C ARG A 88 -10.14 4.76 -21.45
N MET A 89 -9.11 5.60 -21.31
CA MET A 89 -8.31 6.06 -22.44
C MET A 89 -7.37 4.99 -23.02
N ARG A 90 -6.77 4.16 -22.16
CA ARG A 90 -5.76 3.17 -22.54
C ARG A 90 -6.38 1.83 -22.91
N ASP A 91 -7.36 1.41 -22.13
CA ASP A 91 -7.88 0.04 -22.12
C ASP A 91 -9.28 -0.08 -22.73
N ASP A 92 -9.88 1.05 -23.14
CA ASP A 92 -11.27 1.14 -23.63
C ASP A 92 -12.29 0.55 -22.62
N LEU A 93 -11.95 0.62 -21.33
CA LEU A 93 -12.80 0.11 -20.27
C LEU A 93 -13.77 1.20 -19.82
N GLU A 94 -15.02 1.08 -20.24
CA GLU A 94 -16.09 1.88 -19.69
C GLU A 94 -16.37 1.43 -18.24
N GLY A 95 -16.14 2.34 -17.29
CA GLY A 95 -16.29 2.03 -15.88
C GLY A 95 -16.50 3.28 -15.03
N SER A 96 -17.17 3.08 -13.91
CA SER A 96 -17.24 4.12 -12.87
C SER A 96 -15.99 4.07 -11.99
N VAL A 97 -15.79 5.12 -11.19
CA VAL A 97 -14.78 5.18 -10.12
C VAL A 97 -14.89 4.00 -9.13
N ALA A 98 -16.06 3.35 -9.04
CA ALA A 98 -16.24 2.17 -8.20
C ALA A 98 -15.40 0.96 -8.67
N SER A 99 -15.09 0.85 -9.97
CA SER A 99 -14.29 -0.26 -10.50
C SER A 99 -12.87 -0.29 -9.93
N PRO A 100 -12.04 0.77 -10.05
CA PRO A 100 -10.70 0.76 -9.46
C PRO A 100 -10.72 0.68 -7.92
N ILE A 101 -11.76 1.21 -7.25
CA ILE A 101 -11.94 0.99 -5.80
C ILE A 101 -12.11 -0.50 -5.50
N ALA A 102 -13.01 -1.20 -6.20
CA ALA A 102 -13.23 -2.63 -5.99
C ALA A 102 -11.97 -3.46 -6.26
N MET A 103 -11.17 -3.07 -7.25
CA MET A 103 -9.87 -3.68 -7.54
C MET A 103 -8.87 -3.48 -6.40
N GLU A 104 -8.70 -2.25 -5.88
CA GLU A 104 -7.80 -1.99 -4.75
C GLU A 104 -8.21 -2.80 -3.51
N VAL A 105 -9.51 -2.91 -3.23
CA VAL A 105 -10.01 -3.77 -2.14
C VAL A 105 -9.68 -5.24 -2.39
N GLY A 106 -9.85 -5.74 -3.63
CA GLY A 106 -9.48 -7.11 -3.99
C GLY A 106 -7.99 -7.40 -3.78
N VAL A 107 -7.12 -6.43 -4.09
CA VAL A 107 -5.68 -6.53 -3.79
C VAL A 107 -5.43 -6.53 -2.28
N ALA A 108 -6.06 -5.63 -1.53
CA ALA A 108 -5.91 -5.58 -0.06
C ALA A 108 -6.29 -6.92 0.60
N GLU A 109 -7.43 -7.52 0.22
CA GLU A 109 -7.87 -8.83 0.69
C GLU A 109 -6.90 -9.97 0.31
N SER A 110 -6.14 -9.81 -0.78
CA SER A 110 -5.10 -10.77 -1.16
C SER A 110 -3.84 -10.69 -0.29
N LEU A 111 -3.57 -9.50 0.28
CA LEU A 111 -2.38 -9.22 1.08
C LEU A 111 -2.60 -9.48 2.58
N ASP A 112 -3.81 -9.78 3.00
CA ASP A 112 -4.19 -10.12 4.39
C ASP A 112 -3.22 -11.12 5.05
N GLY A 113 -2.86 -12.19 4.34
CA GLY A 113 -1.92 -13.20 4.83
C GLY A 113 -0.50 -12.66 5.00
N THR A 114 -0.04 -11.87 4.03
CA THR A 114 1.26 -11.19 4.07
C THR A 114 1.33 -10.22 5.24
N TYR A 115 0.28 -9.42 5.44
CA TYR A 115 0.20 -8.47 6.55
C TYR A 115 0.26 -9.16 7.92
N ARG A 116 -0.47 -10.27 8.09
CA ARG A 116 -0.38 -11.11 9.31
C ARG A 116 1.04 -11.66 9.53
N SER A 117 1.66 -12.21 8.49
CA SER A 117 3.03 -12.72 8.53
C SER A 117 4.04 -11.62 8.90
N LEU A 118 3.87 -10.38 8.42
CA LEU A 118 4.75 -9.27 8.80
C LEU A 118 4.59 -8.90 10.28
N GLY A 119 3.36 -8.93 10.81
CA GLY A 119 3.11 -8.77 12.24
C GLY A 119 3.74 -9.87 13.10
N GLU A 120 3.77 -11.11 12.62
CA GLU A 120 4.49 -12.21 13.28
C GLU A 120 6.01 -11.99 13.23
N GLN A 121 6.54 -11.51 12.10
CA GLN A 121 7.96 -11.17 11.98
C GLN A 121 8.36 -10.04 12.92
N LEU A 122 7.51 -9.01 13.09
CA LEU A 122 7.72 -7.96 14.09
C LEU A 122 7.87 -8.54 15.50
N ARG A 123 7.09 -9.58 15.84
CA ARG A 123 7.11 -10.20 17.18
C ARG A 123 8.31 -11.14 17.41
N ASP A 124 8.97 -11.60 16.36
CA ASP A 124 10.14 -12.47 16.45
C ASP A 124 11.39 -11.68 16.83
N ALA A 125 11.68 -11.58 18.13
CA ALA A 125 12.83 -10.85 18.66
C ALA A 125 14.20 -11.30 18.12
N LYS A 126 14.32 -12.50 17.52
CA LYS A 126 15.57 -12.90 16.83
C LYS A 126 15.75 -12.16 15.51
N ARG A 127 14.64 -11.86 14.83
CA ARG A 127 14.61 -11.12 13.56
C ARG A 127 14.54 -9.61 13.78
N THR A 128 13.77 -9.19 14.78
CA THR A 128 13.49 -7.80 15.12
C THR A 128 13.88 -7.51 16.58
N PRO A 129 15.17 -7.61 16.94
CA PRO A 129 15.62 -7.37 18.31
C PRO A 129 15.36 -5.94 18.79
N TRP A 130 15.26 -5.00 17.84
CA TRP A 130 14.99 -3.58 18.09
C TRP A 130 13.90 -3.08 17.13
N THR A 131 13.06 -2.20 17.63
CA THR A 131 12.01 -1.56 16.85
C THR A 131 11.66 -0.20 17.44
N GLN A 132 11.16 0.70 16.61
CA GLN A 132 10.65 2.00 17.04
C GLN A 132 9.12 1.99 17.01
N GLY A 133 8.50 2.40 18.12
CA GLY A 133 7.07 2.58 18.26
C GLY A 133 6.66 4.04 18.08
N ASP A 134 5.71 4.33 17.18
CA ASP A 134 5.11 5.66 17.01
C ASP A 134 3.59 5.57 16.84
N GLU A 135 2.91 6.71 16.99
CA GLU A 135 1.51 6.87 16.66
C GLU A 135 1.28 8.10 15.81
N ARG A 136 0.39 7.94 14.83
CA ARG A 136 -0.05 9.08 14.02
C ARG A 136 -1.53 9.02 13.72
N GLY A 137 -2.17 10.18 13.86
CA GLY A 137 -3.51 10.40 13.32
C GLY A 137 -3.50 10.33 11.80
N MET A 138 -4.35 9.50 11.22
CA MET A 138 -4.57 9.37 9.79
C MET A 138 -6.04 9.62 9.47
N ARG A 139 -6.31 10.26 8.33
CA ARG A 139 -7.68 10.51 7.87
C ARG A 139 -8.19 9.29 7.10
N VAL A 140 -9.21 8.64 7.63
CA VAL A 140 -9.91 7.52 7.00
C VAL A 140 -11.39 7.88 6.95
N LEU A 141 -11.96 7.96 5.73
CA LEU A 141 -13.37 8.30 5.51
C LEU A 141 -13.84 9.56 6.28
N GLY A 142 -13.00 10.61 6.32
CA GLY A 142 -13.34 11.86 7.01
C GLY A 142 -13.32 11.78 8.53
N LYS A 143 -12.78 10.71 9.12
CA LYS A 143 -12.53 10.58 10.56
C LYS A 143 -11.03 10.46 10.82
N THR A 144 -10.61 10.88 12.00
CA THR A 144 -9.22 10.71 12.44
C THR A 144 -9.16 9.36 13.13
N GLU A 145 -8.52 8.42 12.46
CA GLU A 145 -8.16 7.12 12.99
C GLU A 145 -6.68 7.16 13.41
N TRP A 146 -6.25 6.22 14.23
CA TRP A 146 -4.88 6.16 14.72
C TRP A 146 -4.16 4.97 14.12
N ARG A 147 -3.04 5.23 13.45
CA ARG A 147 -2.10 4.17 13.06
C ARG A 147 -1.03 4.04 14.13
N TRP A 148 -0.72 2.81 14.49
CA TRP A 148 0.25 2.45 15.52
C TRP A 148 1.42 1.76 14.84
N GLU A 149 2.60 2.33 14.85
CA GLU A 149 3.71 1.90 14.02
C GLU A 149 4.72 1.08 14.84
N GLY A 150 5.23 0.01 14.24
CA GLY A 150 6.38 -0.74 14.71
C GLY A 150 7.37 -0.84 13.57
N THR A 151 8.50 -0.14 13.69
CA THR A 151 9.48 0.06 12.61
C THR A 151 10.83 -0.53 12.99
N PRO A 152 11.04 -1.85 12.86
CA PRO A 152 12.38 -2.44 12.80
C PRO A 152 13.12 -2.03 11.51
N PRO A 153 14.44 -2.31 11.38
CA PRO A 153 15.25 -1.80 10.27
C PRO A 153 14.80 -2.16 8.85
N ALA A 154 14.05 -3.25 8.68
CA ALA A 154 13.71 -3.81 7.36
C ALA A 154 12.23 -3.72 6.98
N LEU A 155 11.34 -3.31 7.91
CA LEU A 155 9.91 -3.24 7.66
C LEU A 155 9.22 -2.27 8.63
N THR A 156 8.01 -1.84 8.28
CA THR A 156 7.10 -1.16 9.21
C THR A 156 5.77 -1.91 9.18
N VAL A 157 5.27 -2.29 10.35
CA VAL A 157 3.89 -2.80 10.51
C VAL A 157 3.08 -1.75 11.22
N TYR A 158 1.83 -1.53 10.80
CA TYR A 158 0.93 -0.67 11.55
C TYR A 158 -0.54 -1.09 11.43
N PRO A 159 -1.21 -1.47 12.53
CA PRO A 159 -2.66 -1.53 12.52
C PRO A 159 -3.25 -0.12 12.60
N ILE A 160 -4.45 0.00 12.05
CA ILE A 160 -5.27 1.22 12.15
C ILE A 160 -6.40 0.92 13.14
N GLN A 161 -6.60 1.84 14.08
CA GLN A 161 -7.61 1.75 15.12
C GLN A 161 -8.51 2.99 15.12
N THR A 162 -9.79 2.77 15.37
CA THR A 162 -10.73 3.83 15.72
C THR A 162 -10.57 4.29 17.16
N GLY A 163 -10.39 5.60 17.33
CA GLY A 163 -10.12 6.21 18.62
C GLY A 163 -8.68 5.97 19.10
N TRP A 164 -8.36 6.58 20.24
CA TRP A 164 -6.99 6.66 20.77
C TRP A 164 -6.75 5.71 21.96
N SER A 165 -7.58 4.68 22.17
CA SER A 165 -7.46 3.82 23.38
C SER A 165 -6.19 2.97 23.40
N GLY A 166 -5.59 2.68 22.23
CA GLY A 166 -4.37 1.89 22.13
C GLY A 166 -4.56 0.38 22.34
N ASP A 167 -5.80 -0.12 22.43
CA ASP A 167 -6.08 -1.57 22.60
C ASP A 167 -5.55 -2.41 21.42
N VAL A 168 -5.67 -1.88 20.20
CA VAL A 168 -5.15 -2.55 18.99
C VAL A 168 -3.62 -2.51 18.99
N ALA A 169 -3.03 -1.43 19.49
CA ALA A 169 -1.58 -1.33 19.69
C ALA A 169 -1.09 -2.38 20.69
N ALA A 170 -1.76 -2.50 21.82
CA ALA A 170 -1.45 -3.53 22.81
C ALA A 170 -1.49 -4.93 22.17
N THR A 171 -2.50 -5.21 21.35
CA THR A 171 -2.60 -6.49 20.63
C THR A 171 -1.47 -6.71 19.62
N MET A 172 -1.03 -5.66 18.93
CA MET A 172 0.11 -5.73 18.01
C MET A 172 1.40 -6.08 18.74
N TRP A 173 1.64 -5.41 19.87
CA TRP A 173 2.83 -5.53 20.70
C TRP A 173 2.84 -6.75 21.63
N VAL A 174 1.68 -7.32 21.94
CA VAL A 174 1.54 -8.53 22.77
C VAL A 174 2.43 -9.64 22.22
N GLY A 175 3.30 -10.16 23.09
CA GLY A 175 4.24 -11.23 22.78
C GLY A 175 5.51 -10.79 22.05
N TYR A 176 5.70 -9.49 21.78
CA TYR A 176 7.00 -8.96 21.40
C TYR A 176 7.98 -9.10 22.57
N ARG A 177 9.21 -9.55 22.28
CA ARG A 177 10.25 -9.83 23.28
C ARG A 177 11.56 -9.08 23.03
N GLY A 178 11.57 -8.17 22.05
CA GLY A 178 12.72 -7.32 21.77
C GLY A 178 12.66 -6.02 22.57
N THR A 179 13.43 -5.03 22.15
CA THR A 179 13.48 -3.71 22.79
C THR A 179 12.79 -2.67 21.91
N PRO A 180 11.58 -2.21 22.27
CA PRO A 180 10.93 -1.11 21.58
C PRO A 180 11.38 0.24 22.15
N THR A 181 11.78 1.16 21.28
CA THR A 181 11.98 2.58 21.63
C THR A 181 10.70 3.35 21.34
N HIS A 182 10.16 4.10 22.31
CA HIS A 182 8.89 4.84 22.17
C HIS A 182 8.82 6.06 23.11
N ASP A 183 7.78 6.90 22.98
CA ASP A 183 7.61 8.16 23.73
C ASP A 183 7.13 8.02 25.19
N GLY A 184 6.94 6.79 25.68
CA GLY A 184 6.39 6.51 27.00
C GLY A 184 4.85 6.40 27.06
N LEU A 185 4.13 6.34 25.94
CA LEU A 185 2.69 6.11 25.96
C LEU A 185 2.31 4.76 26.61
N ALA A 186 1.23 4.74 27.40
CA ALA A 186 0.87 3.60 28.23
C ALA A 186 0.48 2.32 27.44
N SER A 187 0.12 2.45 26.17
CA SER A 187 -0.16 1.33 25.25
C SER A 187 1.04 0.38 25.07
N TYR A 188 2.26 0.89 25.21
CA TYR A 188 3.49 0.11 25.11
C TYR A 188 3.77 -0.77 26.34
N ASN A 189 3.10 -0.50 27.48
CA ASN A 189 3.23 -1.31 28.69
C ASN A 189 2.75 -2.78 28.49
N SER A 190 2.11 -3.09 27.36
CA SER A 190 1.79 -4.45 26.93
C SER A 190 3.02 -5.29 26.58
N VAL A 191 4.16 -4.65 26.30
CA VAL A 191 5.46 -5.30 26.20
C VAL A 191 5.98 -5.52 27.60
N THR A 192 6.09 -6.79 28.01
CA THR A 192 6.50 -7.17 29.38
C THR A 192 7.93 -7.68 29.46
N GLU A 193 8.58 -7.88 28.32
CA GLU A 193 9.93 -8.42 28.20
C GLU A 193 10.80 -7.43 27.42
N GLY A 194 12.08 -7.34 27.77
CA GLY A 194 13.01 -6.40 27.13
C GLY A 194 13.05 -5.03 27.80
N GLU A 195 14.08 -4.25 27.47
CA GLU A 195 14.16 -2.85 27.88
C GLU A 195 13.17 -2.02 27.07
N GLN A 196 12.71 -0.90 27.62
CA GLN A 196 11.81 0.04 26.93
C GLN A 196 12.39 1.45 27.04
N PRO A 197 13.49 1.73 26.31
CA PRO A 197 14.12 3.04 26.34
C PRO A 197 13.19 4.09 25.75
N MET A 198 13.21 5.28 26.34
CA MET A 198 12.50 6.43 25.81
C MET A 198 13.09 6.88 24.47
N ASP A 199 12.24 7.26 23.52
CA ASP A 199 12.66 7.98 22.32
C ASP A 199 13.11 9.40 22.71
N VAL A 200 14.41 9.55 22.88
CA VAL A 200 15.03 10.84 23.24
C VAL A 200 14.87 11.90 22.15
N VAL A 201 14.67 11.52 20.88
CA VAL A 201 14.43 12.48 19.80
C VAL A 201 13.02 13.05 19.93
N GLN A 202 12.02 12.19 20.17
CA GLN A 202 10.64 12.62 20.41
C GLN A 202 10.54 13.48 21.67
N GLY A 203 11.20 13.06 22.76
CA GLY A 203 11.32 13.85 24.00
C GLY A 203 11.98 15.22 23.76
N ASN A 204 13.11 15.26 23.04
CA ASN A 204 13.80 16.51 22.71
C ASN A 204 12.93 17.42 21.82
N ARG A 205 12.24 16.88 20.83
CA ARG A 205 11.34 17.66 19.96
C ARG A 205 10.16 18.22 20.73
N TRP A 206 9.60 17.47 21.68
CA TRP A 206 8.57 17.97 22.57
C TRP A 206 9.08 19.13 23.43
N LEU A 207 10.27 19.01 24.03
CA LEU A 207 10.90 20.09 24.78
C LEU A 207 11.18 21.33 23.93
N GLN A 208 11.55 21.18 22.66
CA GLN A 208 11.74 22.30 21.72
C GLN A 208 10.44 23.01 21.34
N GLN A 209 9.27 22.37 21.45
CA GLN A 209 7.97 23.01 21.21
C GLN A 209 7.54 23.91 22.38
N VAL A 210 8.02 23.67 23.60
CA VAL A 210 7.66 24.47 24.79
C VAL A 210 8.06 25.94 24.62
N PRO A 211 9.28 26.30 24.17
CA PRO A 211 9.65 27.68 23.85
C PRO A 211 8.74 28.38 22.82
N ALA A 212 8.26 27.65 21.81
CA ALA A 212 7.41 28.20 20.75
C ALA A 212 5.99 28.55 21.25
N ARG A 213 5.46 27.81 22.24
CA ARG A 213 4.14 28.10 22.84
C ARG A 213 4.19 29.28 23.81
N VAL A 214 5.28 29.45 24.54
CA VAL A 214 5.46 30.55 25.51
C VAL A 214 5.66 31.89 24.81
N THR A 215 6.33 31.92 23.66
CA THR A 215 6.61 33.15 22.90
C THR A 215 5.40 33.67 22.10
N GLY A 216 4.44 32.81 21.75
CA GLY A 216 3.19 33.22 21.09
C GLY A 216 2.14 33.85 22.01
N SER A 217 2.24 33.64 23.34
CA SER A 217 1.28 34.14 24.32
C SER A 217 1.57 35.56 24.84
N VAL A 218 2.72 36.16 24.49
CA VAL A 218 3.16 37.45 25.06
C VAL A 218 2.81 38.66 24.17
N ARG A 219 2.17 38.45 23.01
CA ARG A 219 1.66 39.55 22.16
C ARG A 219 0.14 39.65 22.21
N GLY A 220 -0.39 40.11 23.34
CA GLY A 220 -1.82 40.32 23.51
C GLY A 220 -2.15 40.90 24.88
N GLY A 221 -1.55 42.04 25.23
CA GLY A 221 -1.80 42.69 26.52
C GLY A 221 -0.83 43.81 26.81
N CYS A 222 -1.01 44.94 26.12
CA CYS A 222 -0.78 46.31 26.58
C CYS A 222 -1.42 47.26 25.55
#